data_AF-A0AAT9HNZ3-F1
#
_entry.id   AF-A0AAT9HNZ3-F1
#
_cell.length_a   1.000
_cell.length_b   1.000
_cell.length_c   1.000
_cell.angle_alpha   90.00
_cell.angle_beta   90.00
_cell.angle_gamma   90.00
#
_symmetry.space_group_name_H-M   'P 1'
#
loop_
_entity.id
_entity.type
_entity.pdbx_description
1 polymer ?
#
loop_
_entity_poly.entity_id
_entity_poly.type
_entity_poly.pdbx_seq_one_letter_code
_entity_poly.pdbx_strand_id
1 'polypeptide(L)'
;MAELGLDAYRFSLAWPRIQPTGRGPAVQKGLDFYRRLVDELLEKGIQPVATLYHWDLPQELEDAGGWPERATAERFAEYAALAADALGDRVKTWTTLNEPWCSAFLGYGSGVHAPAVPTRSPRCAPPTTSTWATASPSRRCGTVSAPTPSAR
;
A
#
# COMPACT_ATOMS: atom_id res chain seq x y z
N MET A 1 24.38 9.20 -8.14
CA MET A 1 23.72 10.17 -7.22
C MET A 1 24.68 11.28 -6.83
N ALA A 2 25.86 10.94 -6.29
CA ALA A 2 26.89 11.94 -5.97
C ALA A 2 27.29 12.81 -7.18
N GLU A 3 27.54 12.20 -8.34
CA GLU A 3 27.88 12.94 -9.57
C GLU A 3 26.76 13.86 -10.07
N LEU A 4 25.51 13.59 -9.69
CA LEU A 4 24.36 14.44 -10.01
C LEU A 4 24.19 15.60 -9.01
N GLY A 5 25.00 15.65 -7.95
CA GLY A 5 24.92 16.68 -6.91
C GLY A 5 23.64 16.62 -6.07
N LEU A 6 23.09 15.42 -5.82
CA LEU A 6 21.89 15.27 -5.00
C LEU A 6 22.20 15.38 -3.51
N ASP A 7 21.47 16.23 -2.79
CA ASP A 7 21.62 16.39 -1.34
C ASP A 7 20.98 15.26 -0.52
N ALA A 8 19.95 14.61 -1.07
CA ALA A 8 19.22 13.57 -0.39
C ALA A 8 18.79 12.45 -1.34
N TYR A 9 18.66 11.24 -0.80
CA TYR A 9 18.14 10.10 -1.52
C TYR A 9 17.00 9.44 -0.75
N ARG A 10 15.82 9.45 -1.36
CA ARG A 10 14.65 8.76 -0.85
C ARG A 10 14.60 7.34 -1.40
N PHE A 11 14.52 6.36 -0.50
CA PHE A 11 14.36 4.95 -0.84
C PHE A 11 13.30 4.31 0.06
N SER A 12 12.92 3.07 -0.27
CA SER A 12 12.03 2.26 0.56
C SER A 12 12.77 1.06 1.13
N LEU A 13 12.40 0.70 2.35
CA LEU A 13 12.81 -0.55 2.97
C LEU A 13 11.85 -1.65 2.53
N ALA A 14 12.41 -2.77 2.11
CA ALA A 14 11.61 -3.90 1.69
C ALA A 14 11.22 -4.71 2.92
N TRP A 15 9.95 -4.63 3.34
CA TRP A 15 9.46 -5.37 4.50
C TRP A 15 9.75 -6.88 4.39
N PRO A 16 9.42 -7.58 3.28
CA PRO A 16 9.72 -9.01 3.14
C PRO A 16 11.23 -9.33 3.10
N ARG A 17 12.12 -8.35 2.93
CA ARG A 17 13.56 -8.57 3.07
C ARG A 17 14.00 -8.54 4.53
N ILE A 18 13.41 -7.64 5.32
CA ILE A 18 13.77 -7.41 6.73
C ILE A 18 13.05 -8.41 7.62
N GLN A 19 11.78 -8.72 7.34
CA GLN A 19 10.94 -9.63 8.12
C GLN A 19 10.04 -10.42 7.16
N PRO A 20 10.52 -11.54 6.58
CA PRO A 20 9.92 -12.19 5.41
C PRO A 20 8.45 -12.54 5.52
N THR A 21 8.01 -13.03 6.68
CA THR A 21 6.61 -13.41 6.92
C THR A 21 5.76 -12.28 7.51
N GLY A 22 6.33 -11.07 7.63
CA GLY A 22 5.72 -9.94 8.32
C GLY A 22 5.58 -10.11 9.84
N ARG A 23 6.21 -11.13 10.41
CA ARG A 23 6.22 -11.43 11.85
C ARG A 23 7.54 -12.07 12.29
N GLY A 24 7.82 -12.04 13.59
CA GLY A 24 9.01 -12.63 14.18
C GLY A 24 10.25 -11.75 14.08
N PRO A 25 11.46 -12.31 14.26
CA PRO A 25 12.69 -11.51 14.27
C PRO A 25 13.07 -10.99 12.89
N ALA A 26 13.87 -9.92 12.85
CA ALA A 26 14.45 -9.43 11.61
C ALA A 26 15.54 -10.37 11.07
N VAL A 27 15.61 -10.48 9.75
CA VAL A 27 16.70 -11.16 9.03
C VAL A 27 17.89 -10.20 8.91
N GLN A 28 18.99 -10.53 9.59
CA GLN A 28 20.18 -9.66 9.63
C GLN A 28 20.73 -9.36 8.23
N LYS A 29 20.79 -10.35 7.34
CA LYS A 29 21.22 -10.15 5.96
C LYS A 29 20.40 -9.09 5.21
N GLY A 30 19.11 -8.96 5.54
CA GLY A 30 18.23 -7.94 4.99
C GLY A 30 18.59 -6.54 5.51
N LEU A 31 18.80 -6.42 6.82
CA LEU A 31 19.25 -5.18 7.46
C LEU A 31 20.64 -4.75 7.00
N ASP A 32 21.58 -5.69 6.83
CA ASP A 32 22.96 -5.42 6.40
C ASP A 32 23.05 -4.85 4.99
N PHE A 33 22.08 -5.13 4.13
CA PHE A 33 21.97 -4.45 2.85
C PHE A 33 21.68 -2.96 3.05
N TYR A 34 20.70 -2.62 3.89
CA TYR A 34 20.33 -1.22 4.15
C TYR A 34 21.37 -0.47 4.95
N ARG A 35 22.09 -1.13 5.87
CA ARG A 35 23.23 -0.54 6.58
C ARG A 35 24.29 -0.08 5.59
N ARG A 36 24.73 -0.96 4.69
CA ARG A 36 25.73 -0.62 3.65
C ARG A 36 25.25 0.49 2.72
N LEU A 37 23.98 0.45 2.31
CA LEU A 37 23.39 1.52 1.48
C LEU A 37 23.42 2.87 2.20
N VAL A 38 22.99 2.90 3.47
CA VAL A 38 22.97 4.12 4.27
C VAL A 38 24.38 4.65 4.53
N ASP A 39 25.32 3.76 4.85
CA ASP A 39 26.72 4.12 5.07
C ASP A 39 27.32 4.74 3.80
N GLU A 40 27.10 4.13 2.64
CA GLU A 40 27.60 4.64 1.36
C GLU A 40 26.97 5.99 0.99
N LEU A 41 25.68 6.21 1.27
CA LEU A 41 25.04 7.51 1.07
C LEU A 41 25.68 8.59 1.95
N LEU A 42 25.88 8.30 3.23
CA LEU A 42 26.46 9.23 4.19
C LEU A 42 27.94 9.54 3.86
N GLU A 43 28.71 8.53 3.45
CA GLU A 43 30.10 8.72 2.99
C GLU A 43 30.19 9.65 1.76
N LYS A 44 29.14 9.69 0.94
CA LYS A 44 29.03 10.59 -0.21
C LYS A 44 28.34 11.93 0.12
N GLY A 45 28.03 12.18 1.40
CA GLY A 45 27.37 13.41 1.83
C GLY A 45 25.90 13.51 1.44
N ILE A 46 25.26 12.39 1.11
CA ILE A 46 23.85 12.33 0.66
C ILE A 46 22.99 11.90 1.85
N GLN A 47 21.98 12.71 2.18
CA GLN A 47 21.07 12.42 3.28
C GLN A 47 20.14 11.23 2.94
N PRO A 48 20.15 10.14 3.73
CA PRO A 48 19.22 9.03 3.53
C PRO A 48 17.83 9.39 4.05
N VAL A 49 16.81 9.17 3.21
CA VAL A 49 15.39 9.33 3.56
C VAL A 49 14.67 8.00 3.36
N ALA A 50 14.39 7.30 4.47
CA ALA A 50 13.85 5.95 4.41
C ALA A 50 12.31 5.95 4.49
N THR A 51 11.66 5.26 3.54
CA THR A 51 10.23 4.95 3.59
C THR A 51 10.06 3.52 4.10
N LEU A 52 9.30 3.32 5.18
CA LEU A 52 9.11 2.01 5.80
C LEU A 52 8.25 1.08 4.94
N TYR A 53 7.18 1.59 4.33
CA TYR A 53 6.27 0.82 3.49
C TYR A 53 6.04 1.48 2.14
N HIS A 54 6.28 0.73 1.06
CA HIS A 54 6.02 1.18 -0.30
C HIS A 54 5.36 0.05 -1.12
N TRP A 55 4.23 -0.44 -0.60
CA TRP A 55 3.29 -1.36 -1.26
C TRP A 55 3.73 -2.82 -1.34
N ASP A 56 4.82 -3.18 -0.69
CA ASP A 56 5.43 -4.50 -0.67
C ASP A 56 5.07 -5.26 0.63
N LEU A 57 3.76 -5.49 0.85
CA LEU A 57 3.30 -6.23 2.02
C LEU A 57 3.78 -7.70 1.92
N PRO A 58 4.36 -8.28 2.99
CA PRO A 58 4.63 -9.71 3.04
C PRO A 58 3.39 -10.54 2.71
N GLN A 59 3.54 -11.53 1.83
CA GLN A 59 2.41 -12.30 1.30
C GLN A 59 1.63 -12.99 2.43
N GLU A 60 2.31 -13.46 3.47
CA GLU A 60 1.68 -14.13 4.60
C GLU A 60 0.77 -13.20 5.43
N LEU A 61 1.01 -11.89 5.41
CA LEU A 61 0.11 -10.91 6.01
C LEU A 61 -1.10 -10.65 5.11
N GLU A 62 -0.90 -10.64 3.79
CA GLU A 62 -2.01 -10.55 2.83
C GLU A 62 -2.91 -11.79 2.92
N ASP A 63 -2.33 -12.99 2.99
CA ASP A 63 -3.05 -14.27 3.17
C ASP A 63 -3.86 -14.28 4.47
N ALA A 64 -3.42 -13.52 5.49
CA ALA A 64 -4.11 -13.35 6.77
C ALA A 64 -5.17 -12.22 6.76
N GLY A 65 -5.35 -11.51 5.64
CA GLY A 65 -6.38 -10.48 5.47
C GLY A 65 -5.87 -9.09 5.09
N GLY A 66 -4.54 -8.87 5.05
CA GLY A 66 -3.94 -7.66 4.54
C GLY A 66 -4.24 -6.40 5.35
N TRP A 67 -4.17 -5.22 4.72
CA TRP A 67 -4.45 -3.93 5.37
C TRP A 67 -5.88 -3.77 5.93
N PRO A 68 -6.93 -4.44 5.42
CA PRO A 68 -8.23 -4.47 6.08
C PRO A 68 -8.20 -5.09 7.48
N GLU A 69 -7.25 -5.98 7.78
CA GLU A 69 -7.09 -6.60 9.08
C GLU A 69 -6.23 -5.74 10.01
N ARG A 70 -6.75 -5.43 11.21
CA ARG A 70 -6.06 -4.58 12.21
C ARG A 70 -4.70 -5.13 12.61
N ALA A 71 -4.57 -6.45 12.72
CA ALA A 71 -3.31 -7.10 13.05
C ALA A 71 -2.16 -6.68 12.13
N THR A 72 -2.43 -6.32 10.86
CA THR A 72 -1.41 -5.84 9.92
C THR A 72 -0.78 -4.52 10.36
N ALA A 73 -1.57 -3.61 10.95
CA ALA A 73 -1.04 -2.36 11.50
C ALA A 73 -0.15 -2.59 12.73
N GLU A 74 -0.48 -3.58 13.55
CA GLU A 74 0.33 -3.97 14.73
C GLU A 74 1.65 -4.61 14.27
N ARG A 75 1.61 -5.48 13.26
CA ARG A 75 2.82 -6.04 12.62
C ARG A 75 3.69 -4.97 11.97
N PHE A 76 3.07 -3.96 11.36
CA PHE A 76 3.81 -2.84 10.81
C PHE A 76 4.57 -2.06 11.89
N ALA A 77 3.97 -1.88 13.07
CA ALA A 77 4.65 -1.24 14.20
C ALA A 77 5.86 -2.07 14.70
N GLU A 78 5.73 -3.40 14.82
CA GLU A 78 6.85 -4.29 15.16
C GLU A 78 7.99 -4.18 14.14
N TYR A 79 7.66 -4.21 12.86
CA TYR A 79 8.63 -4.02 11.78
C TYR A 79 9.31 -2.65 11.82
N ALA A 80 8.54 -1.58 12.03
CA ALA A 80 9.06 -0.23 12.14
C ALA A 80 10.06 -0.10 13.29
N ALA A 81 9.78 -0.74 14.44
CA ALA A 81 10.70 -0.79 15.57
C ALA A 81 12.01 -1.51 15.19
N LEU A 82 11.93 -2.67 14.54
CA LEU A 82 13.13 -3.40 14.08
C LEU A 82 13.99 -2.58 13.09
N ALA A 83 13.35 -1.85 12.19
CA ALA A 83 14.05 -0.97 11.25
C ALA A 83 14.70 0.23 11.96
N ALA A 84 14.00 0.84 12.92
CA ALA A 84 14.52 1.95 13.73
C ALA A 84 15.69 1.53 14.61
N ASP A 85 15.61 0.37 15.28
CA ASP A 85 16.69 -0.18 16.09
C ASP A 85 17.95 -0.44 15.25
N ALA A 86 17.78 -0.86 13.99
CA ALA A 86 18.88 -1.24 13.13
C ALA A 86 19.55 -0.08 12.39
N LEU A 87 18.82 1.01 12.12
CA LEU A 87 19.25 2.10 11.23
C LEU A 87 19.05 3.51 11.81
N GLY A 88 18.36 3.66 12.95
CA GLY A 88 17.99 4.96 13.53
C GLY A 88 19.17 5.78 14.05
N ASP A 89 20.32 5.15 14.29
CA ASP A 89 21.58 5.83 14.58
C ASP A 89 22.05 6.69 13.40
N ARG A 90 21.68 6.33 12.16
CA ARG A 90 22.14 6.98 10.91
C ARG A 90 21.04 7.65 10.11
N VAL A 91 19.86 7.03 10.00
CA VAL A 91 18.72 7.58 9.27
C VAL A 91 17.91 8.52 10.17
N LYS A 92 17.84 9.79 9.79
CA LYS A 92 17.15 10.84 10.57
C LYS A 92 15.80 11.24 9.99
N THR A 93 15.55 10.94 8.72
CA THR A 93 14.29 11.28 8.04
C THR A 93 13.57 10.01 7.64
N TRP A 94 12.37 9.84 8.21
CA TRP A 94 11.55 8.65 8.02
C TRP A 94 10.20 9.01 7.41
N THR A 95 9.72 8.16 6.52
CA THR A 95 8.35 8.17 5.99
C THR A 95 7.71 6.85 6.35
N THR A 96 6.52 6.85 6.96
CA THR A 96 5.85 5.61 7.38
C THR A 96 5.28 4.87 6.17
N LEU A 97 4.26 5.45 5.53
CA LEU A 97 3.56 4.85 4.40
C LEU A 97 3.70 5.74 3.17
N ASN A 98 4.05 5.16 2.03
CA ASN A 98 3.92 5.84 0.74
C ASN A 98 2.48 5.73 0.23
N GLU A 99 1.87 6.87 -0.12
CA GLU A 99 0.59 6.93 -0.85
C GLU A 99 -0.48 5.95 -0.33
N PRO A 100 -0.90 6.06 0.95
CA PRO A 100 -1.86 5.12 1.55
C PRO A 100 -3.21 5.09 0.82
N TRP A 101 -3.58 6.18 0.12
CA TRP A 101 -4.75 6.20 -0.75
C TRP A 101 -4.64 5.14 -1.87
N CYS A 102 -3.48 5.02 -2.51
CA CYS A 102 -3.23 4.04 -3.55
C CYS A 102 -3.34 2.62 -2.97
N SER A 103 -2.66 2.33 -1.86
CA SER A 103 -2.72 1.00 -1.22
C SER A 103 -4.14 0.60 -0.83
N ALA A 104 -4.92 1.54 -0.27
CA ALA A 104 -6.29 1.26 0.15
C ALA A 104 -7.26 1.13 -1.05
N PHE A 105 -7.36 2.17 -1.87
CA PHE A 105 -8.41 2.26 -2.89
C PHE A 105 -8.05 1.54 -4.18
N LEU A 106 -6.79 1.54 -4.59
CA LEU A 106 -6.37 0.81 -5.80
C LEU A 106 -6.13 -0.67 -5.51
N GLY A 107 -5.71 -1.01 -4.28
CA GLY A 107 -5.52 -2.39 -3.82
C GLY A 107 -6.83 -3.11 -3.46
N TYR A 108 -7.62 -2.52 -2.57
CA TYR A 108 -8.83 -3.13 -2.00
C TYR A 108 -10.15 -2.52 -2.50
N GLY A 109 -10.09 -1.42 -3.25
CA GLY A 109 -11.28 -0.75 -3.81
C GLY A 109 -11.54 -1.17 -5.26
N SER A 110 -10.74 -0.64 -6.20
CA SER A 110 -10.84 -0.88 -7.64
C SER A 110 -10.11 -2.14 -8.11
N GLY A 111 -9.12 -2.61 -7.35
CA GLY A 111 -8.35 -3.82 -7.65
C GLY A 111 -7.33 -3.68 -8.79
N VAL A 112 -6.89 -2.46 -9.11
CA VAL A 112 -5.88 -2.21 -10.16
C VAL A 112 -4.44 -2.39 -9.67
N HIS A 113 -4.21 -2.32 -8.35
CA HIS A 113 -2.92 -2.62 -7.71
C HIS A 113 -3.05 -3.90 -6.87
N ALA A 114 -1.93 -4.56 -6.58
CA ALA A 114 -1.91 -5.64 -5.59
C ALA A 114 -2.50 -5.14 -4.26
N PRO A 115 -3.32 -5.95 -3.57
CA PRO A 115 -3.64 -7.36 -3.82
C PRO A 115 -4.77 -7.62 -4.84
N ALA A 116 -5.25 -6.58 -5.52
CA ALA A 116 -6.29 -6.66 -6.54
C ALA A 116 -7.60 -7.28 -6.01
N VAL A 117 -8.01 -6.90 -4.80
CA VAL A 117 -9.24 -7.37 -4.15
C VAL A 117 -10.32 -6.30 -4.34
N PRO A 118 -11.15 -6.35 -5.39
CA PRO A 118 -12.18 -5.33 -5.58
C PRO A 118 -13.25 -5.43 -4.49
N THR A 119 -13.61 -4.27 -3.92
CA THR A 119 -14.74 -4.19 -3.00
C THR A 119 -16.04 -4.49 -3.75
N ARG A 120 -16.68 -5.64 -3.48
CA ARG A 120 -18.02 -6.00 -4.00
C ARG A 120 -19.18 -5.30 -3.27
N SER A 121 -18.99 -4.04 -2.85
CA SER A 121 -20.06 -3.24 -2.22
C SER A 121 -20.74 -2.36 -3.26
N PRO A 122 -22.07 -2.42 -3.44
CA PRO A 122 -22.78 -1.53 -4.36
C PRO A 122 -22.73 -0.05 -3.95
N ARG A 123 -22.18 0.29 -2.77
CA ARG A 123 -22.02 1.68 -2.29
C ARG A 123 -20.76 2.39 -2.77
N CYS A 124 -19.77 1.67 -3.27
CA CYS A 124 -18.48 2.24 -3.69
C CYS A 124 -18.15 1.92 -5.15
N ALA A 125 -19.17 1.84 -6.02
CA ALA A 125 -18.91 1.90 -7.44
C ALA A 125 -18.50 3.36 -7.78
N PRO A 126 -17.32 3.60 -8.38
CA PRO A 126 -17.06 4.90 -8.98
C PRO A 126 -18.15 5.18 -10.03
N PRO A 127 -18.60 6.43 -10.21
CA PRO A 127 -19.49 6.73 -11.33
C PRO A 127 -18.77 6.31 -12.60
N THR A 128 -19.30 5.31 -13.28
CA THR A 128 -18.78 4.83 -14.56
C THR A 128 -18.85 5.98 -15.57
N THR A 129 -17.77 6.73 -15.71
CA THR A 129 -17.53 7.56 -16.89
C THR A 129 -17.12 6.64 -18.03
N SER A 130 -18.11 6.02 -18.66
CA SER A 130 -17.96 5.36 -19.96
C SER A 130 -19.16 5.69 -20.83
N THR A 131 -19.19 6.93 -21.32
CA THR A 131 -20.04 7.30 -22.47
C THR A 131 -19.13 7.74 -23.62
N TRP A 132 -18.33 6.79 -24.11
CA TRP A 132 -17.97 6.69 -25.52
C TRP A 132 -18.57 5.39 -26.07
N ALA A 133 -19.90 5.32 -26.04
CA ALA A 133 -20.64 4.32 -26.79
C ALA A 133 -21.62 5.09 -27.69
N THR A 134 -21.36 4.93 -28.97
CA THR A 134 -22.16 5.36 -30.12
C THR A 134 -23.65 5.13 -29.92
N ALA A 135 -24.41 6.10 -30.41
CA ALA A 135 -25.86 6.05 -30.51
C ALA A 135 -26.34 4.81 -31.28
N SER A 136 -27.29 4.08 -30.68
CA SER A 136 -28.48 3.62 -31.41
C SER A 136 -29.62 3.34 -30.43
N PRO A 137 -30.85 3.81 -30.72
CA PRO A 137 -31.96 3.76 -29.78
C PRO A 137 -32.78 2.50 -30.00
N SER A 138 -33.00 1.71 -28.94
CA SER A 138 -34.30 1.08 -28.63
C SER A 138 -34.12 -0.02 -27.60
N ARG A 139 -34.52 0.28 -26.37
CA ARG A 139 -35.37 -0.61 -25.55
C ARG A 139 -35.88 0.22 -24.38
N ARG A 140 -37.19 0.47 -24.41
CA ARG A 140 -37.92 1.22 -23.38
C ARG A 140 -37.81 0.50 -22.06
N CYS A 141 -37.53 1.26 -21.03
CA CYS A 141 -37.67 0.87 -19.64
C CYS A 141 -39.14 1.03 -19.22
N GLY A 142 -39.67 0.02 -18.53
CA GLY A 142 -40.65 0.17 -17.45
C GLY A 142 -42.15 0.26 -17.79
N THR A 143 -42.92 -0.68 -17.25
CA THR A 143 -44.02 -0.35 -16.32
C THR A 143 -44.11 -1.46 -15.28
N VAL A 144 -43.76 -1.12 -14.03
CA VAL A 144 -44.14 -1.90 -12.84
C VAL A 144 -45.46 -1.29 -12.37
N SER A 145 -46.54 -2.06 -12.42
CA SER A 145 -47.84 -1.67 -11.87
C SER A 145 -47.85 -1.84 -10.34
N ALA A 146 -48.28 -0.80 -9.63
CA ALA A 146 -48.51 -0.83 -8.19
C ALA A 146 -49.79 -1.62 -7.85
N PRO A 147 -49.87 -2.30 -6.69
CA PRO A 147 -51.10 -2.94 -6.23
C PRO A 147 -52.02 -1.94 -5.51
N THR A 148 -53.29 -1.92 -5.91
CA THR A 148 -54.41 -1.18 -5.28
C THR A 148 -54.85 -1.87 -3.97
N PRO A 149 -55.24 -1.14 -2.92
CA PRO A 149 -55.77 -1.74 -1.70
C PRO A 149 -57.27 -2.04 -1.85
N SER A 150 -57.72 -3.20 -1.36
CA SER A 150 -59.15 -3.49 -1.17
C SER A 150 -59.41 -3.78 0.30
N ALA A 151 -60.25 -2.93 0.89
CA ALA A 151 -60.83 -3.11 2.20
C ALA A 151 -62.11 -3.96 2.10
N ARG A 152 -62.21 -5.00 2.94
CA ARG A 152 -63.37 -5.39 3.76
C ARG A 152 -63.07 -6.66 4.53
#